data_AF-A0AAD5S5H4-F1
#
_entry.id   AF-A0AAD5S5H4-F1
#
_cell.length_a   1.000
_cell.length_b   1.000
_cell.length_c   1.000
_cell.angle_alpha   90.00
_cell.angle_beta   90.00
_cell.angle_gamma   90.00
#
_symmetry.space_group_name_H-M   'P 1'
#
loop_
_entity.id
_entity.type
_entity.pdbx_description
1 polymer ?
#
loop_
_entity_poly.entity_id
_entity_poly.type
_entity_poly.pdbx_seq_one_letter_code
_entity_poly.pdbx_strand_id
1 'polypeptide(L)'
;MPSIAPITATWSVFFTIYYIILFAHIGLARTSTSILLGDGSVEIVVAQANGKNEDEIERLRKDHMKVQGAMRAHGNFQEYVPLSFILILLCELSDVPSQAIHAFLAVLLISRIAHAHFGLLKSPGISVGREVGVVGTMIVMVVAGVWAAVNGIKELQAR
;
A
#
# COMPACT_ATOMS: atom_id res chain seq x y z
N MET A 1 26.10 -9.71 -19.25
CA MET A 1 25.56 -10.59 -18.19
C MET A 1 24.05 -10.42 -18.19
N PRO A 2 23.25 -11.50 -18.27
CA PRO A 2 21.80 -11.35 -18.11
C PRO A 2 21.48 -10.71 -16.75
N SER A 3 20.43 -9.90 -16.69
CA SER A 3 19.97 -9.30 -15.44
C SER A 3 19.70 -10.39 -14.41
N ILE A 4 20.07 -10.14 -13.16
CA ILE A 4 19.90 -11.07 -12.06
C ILE A 4 18.41 -11.20 -11.66
N ALA A 5 17.57 -10.20 -11.99
CA ALA A 5 16.12 -10.23 -11.75
C ALA A 5 15.35 -9.33 -12.76
N PRO A 6 15.30 -9.71 -14.05
CA PRO A 6 14.72 -8.87 -15.12
C PRO A 6 13.23 -8.56 -14.93
N ILE A 7 12.45 -9.48 -14.37
CA ILE A 7 11.00 -9.34 -14.24
C ILE A 7 10.67 -8.35 -13.13
N THR A 8 11.19 -8.59 -11.93
CA THR A 8 11.00 -7.70 -10.78
C THR A 8 11.53 -6.29 -11.09
N ALA A 9 12.67 -6.19 -11.79
CA ALA A 9 13.20 -4.91 -12.27
C ALA A 9 12.24 -4.18 -13.22
N THR A 10 11.65 -4.89 -14.20
CA THR A 10 10.70 -4.29 -15.15
C THR A 10 9.43 -3.82 -14.46
N TRP A 11 8.93 -4.55 -13.46
CA TRP A 11 7.74 -4.15 -12.73
C TRP A 11 7.94 -2.98 -11.76
N SER A 12 9.19 -2.72 -11.33
CA SER A 12 9.51 -1.66 -10.37
C SER A 12 8.99 -0.28 -10.81
N VAL A 13 8.93 -0.01 -12.11
CA VAL A 13 8.42 1.25 -12.65
C VAL A 13 6.94 1.45 -12.31
N PHE A 14 6.10 0.41 -12.39
CA PHE A 14 4.67 0.51 -12.11
C PHE A 14 4.42 0.78 -10.63
N PHE A 15 5.16 0.10 -9.76
CA PHE A 15 5.08 0.33 -8.31
C PHE A 15 5.60 1.71 -7.93
N THR A 16 6.66 2.20 -8.59
CA THR A 16 7.21 3.54 -8.36
C THR A 16 6.23 4.63 -8.80
N ILE A 17 5.66 4.50 -9.99
CA ILE A 17 4.62 5.42 -10.48
C ILE A 17 3.44 5.43 -9.49
N TYR A 18 2.99 4.26 -9.05
CA TYR A 18 1.88 4.17 -8.13
C TYR A 18 2.18 4.74 -6.74
N TYR A 19 3.41 4.54 -6.25
CA TYR A 19 3.89 5.17 -5.02
C TYR A 19 3.83 6.70 -5.11
N ILE A 20 4.30 7.28 -6.23
CA ILE A 20 4.26 8.72 -6.47
C ILE A 20 2.82 9.23 -6.53
N ILE A 21 1.90 8.47 -7.15
CA ILE A 21 0.48 8.80 -7.17
C ILE A 21 -0.08 8.86 -5.73
N LEU A 22 0.19 7.87 -4.89
CA LEU A 22 -0.27 7.86 -3.49
C LEU A 22 0.35 9.01 -2.67
N PHE A 23 1.62 9.32 -2.92
CA PHE A 23 2.29 10.46 -2.29
C PHE A 23 1.62 11.79 -2.71
N ALA A 24 1.31 11.95 -4.00
CA ALA A 24 0.61 13.12 -4.52
C ALA A 24 -0.80 13.27 -3.91
N HIS A 25 -1.51 12.17 -3.64
CA HIS A 25 -2.81 12.22 -2.95
C HIS A 25 -2.70 12.82 -1.54
N ILE A 26 -1.61 12.56 -0.80
CA ILE A 26 -1.37 13.23 0.48
C ILE A 26 -1.17 14.73 0.26
N GLY A 27 -0.31 15.11 -0.69
CA GLY A 27 -0.03 16.51 -1.01
C GLY A 27 -1.31 17.28 -1.36
N LEU A 28 -2.13 16.73 -2.26
CA LEU A 28 -3.41 17.32 -2.67
C LEU A 28 -4.43 17.36 -1.52
N ALA A 29 -4.50 16.32 -0.68
CA ALA A 29 -5.36 16.34 0.49
C ALA A 29 -4.96 17.48 1.45
N ARG A 30 -3.66 17.66 1.70
CA ARG A 30 -3.14 18.72 2.56
C ARG A 30 -3.31 20.12 1.99
N THR A 31 -3.11 20.33 0.69
CA THR A 31 -3.32 21.68 0.09
C THR A 31 -4.79 22.05 0.00
N SER A 32 -5.67 21.07 -0.08
CA SER A 32 -7.12 21.28 -0.08
C SER A 32 -7.75 21.45 1.30
N THR A 33 -6.99 21.23 2.38
CA THR A 33 -7.44 21.29 3.77
C THR A 33 -6.54 22.23 4.57
N SER A 34 -6.93 22.60 5.79
CA SER A 34 -6.06 23.43 6.65
C SER A 34 -5.08 22.60 7.50
N ILE A 35 -4.90 21.31 7.18
CA ILE A 35 -4.12 20.36 7.98
C ILE A 35 -2.73 20.17 7.36
N LEU A 36 -1.76 20.94 7.84
CA LEU A 36 -0.37 20.87 7.35
C LEU A 36 0.41 19.72 7.97
N LEU A 37 0.19 19.43 9.26
CA LEU A 37 0.87 18.39 10.01
C LEU A 37 -0.14 17.50 10.72
N GLY A 38 0.21 16.22 10.90
CA GLY A 38 -0.68 15.24 11.49
C GLY A 38 -1.87 14.91 10.59
N ASP A 39 -2.96 14.46 11.22
CA ASP A 39 -4.19 14.04 10.56
C ASP A 39 -5.37 15.00 10.80
N GLY A 40 -5.22 16.07 11.58
CA GLY A 40 -6.29 17.02 11.87
C GLY A 40 -7.18 16.65 13.08
N SER A 41 -6.88 15.55 13.78
CA SER A 41 -7.70 15.09 14.90
C SER A 41 -7.66 16.02 16.12
N VAL A 42 -6.50 16.64 16.38
CA VAL A 42 -6.31 17.58 17.50
C VAL A 42 -7.13 18.84 17.29
N GLU A 43 -7.19 19.34 16.07
CA GLU A 43 -7.94 20.52 15.67
C GLU A 43 -9.44 20.34 15.91
N ILE A 44 -9.96 19.13 15.68
CA ILE A 44 -11.36 18.77 16.01
C ILE A 44 -11.59 18.85 17.52
N VAL A 45 -10.71 18.21 18.31
CA VAL A 45 -10.85 18.19 19.78
C VAL A 45 -10.77 19.60 20.37
N VAL A 46 -9.85 20.43 19.86
CA VAL A 46 -9.70 21.83 20.28
C VAL A 46 -10.92 22.67 19.88
N ALA A 47 -11.45 22.49 18.67
CA ALA A 47 -12.66 23.18 18.22
C ALA A 47 -13.88 22.83 19.09
N GLN A 48 -14.02 21.56 19.46
CA GLN A 48 -15.06 21.09 20.38
C GLN A 48 -14.91 21.69 21.78
N ALA A 49 -13.69 21.69 22.33
CA ALA A 49 -13.42 22.25 23.65
C ALA A 49 -13.68 23.77 23.71
N ASN A 50 -13.43 24.49 22.62
CA ASN A 50 -13.68 25.92 22.50
C ASN A 50 -15.15 26.27 22.19
N GLY A 51 -16.04 25.27 22.12
CA GLY A 51 -17.47 25.48 21.83
C GLY A 51 -17.71 26.05 20.42
N LYS A 52 -16.89 25.68 19.44
CA LYS A 52 -17.15 26.02 18.03
C LYS A 52 -18.48 25.42 17.56
N ASN A 53 -19.06 26.04 16.54
CA ASN A 53 -20.32 25.57 15.96
C ASN A 53 -20.15 24.18 15.29
N GLU A 54 -21.25 23.43 15.24
CA GLU A 54 -21.25 22.06 14.72
C GLU A 54 -20.83 22.01 13.24
N ASP A 55 -21.18 23.03 12.46
CA ASP A 55 -20.81 23.12 11.03
C ASP A 55 -19.28 23.23 10.82
N GLU A 56 -18.57 23.96 11.69
CA GLU A 56 -17.10 24.07 11.63
C GLU A 56 -16.45 22.76 12.06
N ILE A 57 -16.99 22.11 13.10
CA ILE A 57 -16.54 20.79 13.56
C ILE A 57 -16.72 19.74 12.45
N GLU A 58 -17.86 19.73 11.77
CA GLU A 58 -18.13 18.80 10.67
C GLU A 58 -17.21 19.04 9.47
N ARG A 59 -16.90 20.31 9.15
CA ARG A 59 -15.88 20.63 8.13
C ARG A 59 -14.51 20.04 8.52
N LEU A 60 -14.08 20.22 9.77
CA LEU A 60 -12.81 19.66 10.26
C LEU A 60 -12.81 18.13 10.23
N ARG A 61 -13.94 17.47 10.55
CA ARG A 61 -14.09 16.01 10.42
C ARG A 61 -13.90 15.54 8.98
N LYS A 62 -14.48 16.24 8.00
CA LYS A 62 -14.31 15.92 6.57
C LYS A 62 -12.87 16.09 6.12
N ASP A 63 -12.23 17.19 6.51
CA ASP A 63 -10.82 17.46 6.21
C ASP A 63 -9.91 16.37 6.82
N HIS A 64 -10.14 16.02 8.08
CA HIS A 64 -9.45 14.93 8.78
C HIS A 64 -9.59 13.60 8.04
N MET A 65 -10.81 13.18 7.71
CA MET A 65 -11.05 11.92 6.99
C MET A 65 -10.31 11.86 5.65
N LYS A 66 -10.27 12.99 4.92
CA LYS A 66 -9.58 13.07 3.63
C LYS A 66 -8.06 12.89 3.78
N VAL A 67 -7.45 13.62 4.71
CA VAL A 67 -6.01 13.53 4.98
C VAL A 67 -5.64 12.17 5.54
N GLN A 68 -6.41 11.66 6.49
CA GLN A 68 -6.19 10.36 7.12
C GLN A 68 -6.28 9.22 6.10
N GLY A 69 -7.30 9.21 5.22
CA GLY A 69 -7.44 8.22 4.17
C GLY A 69 -6.24 8.19 3.22
N ALA A 70 -5.78 9.37 2.77
CA ALA A 70 -4.59 9.51 1.93
C ALA A 70 -3.31 9.02 2.63
N MET A 71 -3.10 9.41 3.89
CA MET A 71 -1.96 8.95 4.69
C MET A 71 -1.97 7.43 4.88
N ARG A 72 -3.14 6.84 5.17
CA ARG A 72 -3.27 5.40 5.35
C ARG A 72 -3.05 4.62 4.06
N ALA A 73 -3.55 5.11 2.93
CA ALA A 73 -3.32 4.48 1.63
C ALA A 73 -1.82 4.42 1.28
N HIS A 74 -1.11 5.54 1.48
CA HIS A 74 0.33 5.63 1.25
C HIS A 74 1.15 4.81 2.26
N GLY A 75 0.87 4.95 3.55
CA GLY A 75 1.57 4.21 4.61
C GLY A 75 1.43 2.70 4.45
N ASN A 76 0.22 2.21 4.13
CA ASN A 76 0.02 0.79 3.87
C ASN A 76 0.79 0.32 2.62
N PHE A 77 0.95 1.16 1.60
CA PHE A 77 1.82 0.81 0.49
C PHE A 77 3.28 0.68 0.94
N GLN A 78 3.79 1.62 1.74
CA GLN A 78 5.15 1.59 2.30
C GLN A 78 5.42 0.40 3.23
N GLU A 79 4.42 -0.05 3.98
CA GLU A 79 4.56 -1.16 4.92
C GLU A 79 4.63 -2.51 4.20
N TYR A 80 3.75 -2.74 3.23
CA TYR A 80 3.55 -4.07 2.67
C TYR A 80 4.28 -4.32 1.36
N VAL A 81 4.44 -3.29 0.51
CA VAL A 81 5.02 -3.47 -0.82
C VAL A 81 6.52 -3.77 -0.76
N PRO A 82 7.37 -3.07 0.00
CA PRO A 82 8.80 -3.35 0.02
C PRO A 82 9.12 -4.79 0.43
N LEU A 83 8.51 -5.29 1.50
CA LEU A 83 8.70 -6.68 1.92
C LEU A 83 8.17 -7.66 0.88
N SER A 84 6.96 -7.44 0.34
CA SER A 84 6.42 -8.29 -0.73
C SER A 84 7.34 -8.33 -1.96
N PHE A 85 7.88 -7.18 -2.35
CA PHE A 85 8.79 -7.05 -3.49
C PHE A 85 10.11 -7.78 -3.26
N ILE A 86 10.64 -7.74 -2.03
CA ILE A 86 11.83 -8.52 -1.63
C ILE A 86 11.53 -10.03 -1.69
N LEU A 87 10.38 -10.49 -1.19
CA LEU A 87 10.03 -11.92 -1.23
C LEU A 87 9.86 -12.42 -2.67
N ILE A 88 9.26 -11.61 -3.55
CA ILE A 88 9.12 -11.92 -4.97
C ILE A 88 10.49 -11.91 -5.66
N LEU A 89 11.36 -10.94 -5.32
CA LEU A 89 12.74 -10.91 -5.81
C LEU A 89 13.47 -12.20 -5.44
N LEU A 90 13.39 -12.63 -4.18
CA LEU A 90 13.99 -13.91 -3.74
C LEU A 90 13.44 -15.10 -4.53
N CYS A 91 12.14 -15.12 -4.85
CA CYS A 91 11.57 -16.14 -5.73
C CYS A 91 12.22 -16.13 -7.12
N GLU A 92 12.37 -14.95 -7.74
CA GLU A 92 13.00 -14.82 -9.05
C GLU A 92 14.48 -15.27 -9.02
N LEU A 93 15.20 -14.97 -7.94
CA LEU A 93 16.58 -15.42 -7.73
C LEU A 93 16.71 -16.93 -7.47
N SER A 94 15.64 -17.58 -7.03
CA SER A 94 15.58 -19.02 -6.76
C SER A 94 14.90 -19.81 -7.89
N ASP A 95 15.00 -19.31 -9.13
CA ASP A 95 14.49 -19.95 -10.36
C ASP A 95 13.01 -20.34 -10.31
N VAL A 96 12.19 -19.61 -9.55
CA VAL A 96 10.73 -19.77 -9.59
C VAL A 96 10.23 -19.41 -11.00
N PRO A 97 9.25 -20.15 -11.57
CA PRO A 97 8.78 -19.90 -12.93
C PRO A 97 8.39 -18.44 -13.19
N SER A 98 8.89 -17.86 -14.28
CA SER A 98 8.68 -16.45 -14.65
C SER A 98 7.21 -16.03 -14.66
N GLN A 99 6.32 -16.95 -15.08
CA GLN A 99 4.86 -16.71 -15.07
C GLN A 99 4.32 -16.46 -13.66
N ALA A 100 4.83 -17.18 -12.65
CA ALA A 100 4.43 -16.99 -11.26
C ALA A 100 4.92 -15.64 -10.71
N ILE A 101 6.14 -15.21 -11.07
CA ILE A 101 6.69 -13.91 -10.69
C ILE A 101 5.82 -12.77 -11.26
N HIS A 102 5.47 -12.84 -12.54
CA HIS A 102 4.53 -11.89 -13.15
C HIS A 102 3.17 -11.88 -12.45
N ALA A 103 2.63 -13.06 -12.11
CA ALA A 103 1.36 -13.17 -11.41
C ALA A 103 1.42 -12.53 -10.01
N PHE A 104 2.48 -12.77 -9.22
CA PHE A 104 2.63 -12.15 -7.91
C PHE A 104 2.71 -10.63 -7.98
N LEU A 105 3.48 -10.08 -8.93
CA LEU A 105 3.62 -8.64 -9.10
C LEU A 105 2.29 -8.01 -9.58
N ALA A 106 1.58 -8.66 -10.49
CA ALA A 106 0.27 -8.21 -10.96
C ALA A 106 -0.77 -8.22 -9.84
N VAL A 107 -0.90 -9.33 -9.12
CA VAL A 107 -1.87 -9.47 -8.01
C VAL A 107 -1.54 -8.48 -6.91
N LEU A 108 -0.26 -8.30 -6.55
CA LEU A 108 0.15 -7.32 -5.57
C LEU A 108 -0.28 -5.91 -6.01
N LEU A 109 0.09 -5.48 -7.22
CA LEU A 109 -0.25 -4.14 -7.71
C LEU A 109 -1.76 -3.90 -7.74
N ILE A 110 -2.55 -4.84 -8.29
CA ILE A 110 -4.01 -4.76 -8.34
C ILE A 110 -4.60 -4.68 -6.93
N SER A 111 -4.10 -5.49 -5.99
CA SER A 111 -4.53 -5.47 -4.59
C SER A 111 -4.27 -4.12 -3.94
N ARG A 112 -3.11 -3.49 -4.22
CA ARG A 112 -2.77 -2.16 -3.72
C ARG A 112 -3.70 -1.07 -4.28
N ILE A 113 -3.96 -1.11 -5.59
CA ILE A 113 -4.88 -0.19 -6.26
C ILE A 113 -6.29 -0.34 -5.69
N ALA A 114 -6.75 -1.58 -5.51
CA ALA A 114 -8.07 -1.87 -4.95
C ALA A 114 -8.23 -1.38 -3.51
N HIS A 115 -7.22 -1.64 -2.67
CA HIS A 115 -7.20 -1.20 -1.28
C HIS A 115 -7.32 0.33 -1.15
N ALA A 116 -6.56 1.08 -1.95
CA ALA A 116 -6.53 2.52 -1.87
C ALA A 116 -7.75 3.18 -2.54
N HIS A 117 -8.01 2.92 -3.82
CA HIS A 117 -9.02 3.67 -4.60
C HIS A 117 -10.44 3.16 -4.41
N PHE A 118 -10.62 1.84 -4.25
CA PHE A 118 -11.93 1.24 -3.98
C PHE A 118 -12.18 1.00 -2.50
N GLY A 119 -11.23 1.39 -1.64
CA GLY A 119 -11.35 1.36 -0.20
C GLY A 119 -11.12 2.72 0.45
N LEU A 120 -9.91 2.94 0.95
CA LEU A 120 -9.57 4.05 1.86
C LEU A 120 -9.85 5.46 1.33
N LEU A 121 -9.69 5.69 0.02
CA LEU A 121 -9.91 7.00 -0.59
C LEU A 121 -11.40 7.28 -0.90
N LYS A 122 -12.25 6.24 -0.91
CA LYS A 122 -13.67 6.35 -1.29
C LYS A 122 -14.61 6.37 -0.08
N SER A 123 -14.30 5.63 0.98
CA SER A 123 -15.14 5.57 2.17
C SER A 123 -14.29 5.40 3.44
N PRO A 124 -14.62 6.13 4.53
CA PRO A 124 -13.98 5.95 5.83
C PRO A 124 -14.35 4.61 6.50
N GLY A 125 -15.37 3.90 6.01
CA GLY A 125 -15.87 2.63 6.58
C GLY A 125 -15.26 1.35 5.97
N ILE A 126 -15.79 0.21 6.40
CA ILE A 126 -15.51 -1.09 5.78
C ILE A 126 -15.94 -1.02 4.31
N SER A 127 -15.05 -1.42 3.43
CA SER A 127 -15.26 -1.40 1.98
C SER A 127 -14.68 -2.66 1.38
N VAL A 128 -15.40 -3.23 0.40
CA VAL A 128 -14.99 -4.47 -0.27
C VAL A 128 -13.59 -4.32 -0.89
N GLY A 129 -13.24 -3.13 -1.40
CA GLY A 129 -11.90 -2.85 -1.92
C GLY A 129 -10.79 -2.96 -0.86
N ARG A 130 -11.06 -2.56 0.39
CA ARG A 130 -10.11 -2.67 1.49
C ARG A 130 -9.83 -4.13 1.85
N GLU A 131 -10.88 -4.94 1.98
CA GLU A 131 -10.77 -6.36 2.33
C GLU A 131 -10.08 -7.16 1.24
N VAL A 132 -10.53 -7.04 -0.01
CA VAL A 132 -9.92 -7.72 -1.17
C VAL A 132 -8.45 -7.34 -1.30
N GLY A 133 -8.13 -6.05 -1.14
CA GLY A 133 -6.76 -5.57 -1.23
C GLY A 133 -5.84 -6.09 -0.11
N VAL A 134 -6.36 -6.24 1.12
CA VAL A 134 -5.60 -6.83 2.24
C VAL A 134 -5.38 -8.32 1.98
N VAL A 135 -6.43 -9.07 1.67
CA VAL A 135 -6.36 -10.52 1.45
C VAL A 135 -5.42 -10.85 0.29
N GLY A 136 -5.53 -10.14 -0.83
CA GLY A 136 -4.64 -10.33 -1.98
C GLY A 136 -3.18 -10.05 -1.65
N THR A 137 -2.89 -8.99 -0.90
CA THR A 137 -1.52 -8.67 -0.43
C THR A 137 -0.97 -9.78 0.46
N MET A 138 -1.77 -10.24 1.43
CA MET A 138 -1.35 -11.29 2.38
C MET A 138 -1.11 -12.63 1.68
N ILE A 139 -1.96 -13.01 0.72
CA ILE A 139 -1.76 -14.23 -0.07
C ILE A 139 -0.43 -14.17 -0.82
N VAL A 140 -0.13 -13.05 -1.50
CA VAL A 140 1.14 -12.90 -2.22
C VAL A 140 2.32 -13.03 -1.27
N MET A 141 2.30 -12.36 -0.11
CA MET A 141 3.38 -12.43 0.87
C MET A 141 3.61 -13.84 1.40
N VAL A 142 2.54 -14.54 1.79
CA VAL A 142 2.64 -15.90 2.33
C VAL A 142 3.14 -16.87 1.25
N VAL A 143 2.55 -16.84 0.06
CA VAL A 143 2.90 -17.77 -1.00
C VAL A 143 4.33 -17.52 -1.50
N ALA A 144 4.72 -16.27 -1.76
CA ALA A 144 6.08 -15.94 -2.17
C ALA A 144 7.10 -16.28 -1.07
N GLY A 145 6.80 -15.96 0.18
CA GLY A 145 7.67 -16.27 1.31
C GLY A 145 7.89 -17.77 1.51
N VAL A 146 6.82 -18.57 1.47
CA VAL A 146 6.91 -20.03 1.58
C VAL A 146 7.67 -20.63 0.40
N TRP A 147 7.40 -20.18 -0.83
CA TRP A 147 8.07 -20.71 -2.01
C TRP A 147 9.57 -20.40 -2.01
N ALA A 148 9.94 -19.15 -1.70
CA ALA A 148 11.33 -18.75 -1.53
C ALA A 148 12.04 -19.59 -0.45
N ALA A 149 11.40 -19.78 0.71
CA ALA A 149 11.97 -20.58 1.80
C ALA A 149 12.18 -22.04 1.40
N VAL A 150 11.19 -22.68 0.75
CA VAL A 150 11.28 -24.07 0.28
C VAL A 150 12.43 -24.25 -0.71
N ASN A 151 12.59 -23.33 -1.67
CA ASN A 151 13.69 -23.42 -2.63
C ASN A 151 15.05 -23.18 -1.97
N GLY A 152 15.15 -22.21 -1.06
CA GLY A 152 16.39 -21.97 -0.30
C GLY A 152 16.82 -23.18 0.54
N ILE A 153 15.87 -23.87 1.19
CA ILE A 153 16.16 -25.09 1.96
C ILE A 153 16.67 -26.21 1.04
N LYS A 154 16.05 -26.41 -0.13
CA LYS A 154 16.51 -27.42 -1.10
C LYS A 154 17.93 -27.14 -1.59
N GLU A 155 18.26 -25.89 -1.83
CA GLU A 155 19.61 -25.51 -2.26
C GLU A 155 20.65 -25.78 -1.17
N LEU A 156 20.32 -25.49 0.09
CA LEU A 156 21.20 -25.80 1.23
C LEU A 156 21.45 -27.31 1.39
N GLN A 157 20.44 -28.14 1.12
CA GLN A 157 20.56 -29.61 1.21
C GLN A 157 21.36 -30.21 0.04
N ALA A 158 21.51 -29.48 -1.07
CA ALA A 158 22.23 -29.93 -2.25
C ALA A 158 23.74 -29.60 -2.23
N ARG A 159 24.20 -28.86 -1.21
CA ARG A 159 25.62 -28.50 -0.98
C ARG A 159 26.28 -29.50 -0.04
#